data_AF-X0UJM7-F1
#
_entry.id   AF-X0UJM7-F1
#
_cell.length_a   1.000
_cell.length_b   1.000
_cell.length_c   1.000
_cell.angle_alpha   90.00
_cell.angle_beta   90.00
_cell.angle_gamma   90.00
#
_symmetry.space_group_name_H-M   'P 1'
#
loop_
_entity.id
_entity.type
_entity.pdbx_description
1 polymer ?
#
loop_
_entity_poly.entity_id
_entity_poly.type
_entity_poly.pdbx_seq_one_letter_code
_entity_poly.pdbx_strand_id
1 'polypeptide(L)' 'LWDMPNVIISPHSASTADSENWKLTDLFCDNLLRYLDGKDLRNVLNKKTLY' A
#
# COMPACT_ATOMS: atom_id res chain seq x y z
N LEU A 1 -11.65 -22.07 13.40
CA LEU A 1 -11.40 -20.62 13.46
C LEU A 1 -12.63 -19.90 13.95
N TRP A 2 -13.76 -20.00 13.23
CA TRP A 2 -15.02 -19.30 13.57
C TRP A 2 -15.58 -19.62 14.96
N ASP A 3 -15.38 -20.84 15.46
CA ASP A 3 -15.86 -21.24 16.80
C ASP A 3 -14.77 -21.25 17.88
N MET A 4 -13.58 -20.70 17.63
CA MET A 4 -12.50 -20.71 18.63
C MET A 4 -12.65 -19.54 19.62
N PRO A 5 -12.70 -19.80 20.95
CA PRO A 5 -13.11 -18.80 21.95
C PRO A 5 -12.14 -17.62 22.13
N ASN A 6 -10.91 -17.73 21.62
CA ASN A 6 -9.84 -16.74 21.83
C ASN A 6 -9.22 -16.25 20.51
N VAL A 7 -9.99 -16.25 19.42
CA VAL A 7 -9.50 -15.81 18.10
C VAL A 7 -10.38 -14.68 17.55
N ILE A 8 -9.73 -13.58 17.15
CA ILE A 8 -10.37 -12.51 16.38
C ILE A 8 -10.12 -12.78 14.90
N ILE A 9 -11.20 -12.76 14.12
CA ILE A 9 -11.14 -12.91 12.67
C ILE A 9 -11.40 -11.54 12.05
N SER A 10 -10.38 -11.00 11.37
CA SER A 10 -10.51 -9.79 10.57
C SER A 10 -10.46 -10.18 9.09
N PRO A 11 -11.52 -9.94 8.30
CA PRO A 11 -11.47 -10.17 6.87
C PRO A 11 -10.41 -9.26 6.23
N HIS A 12 -9.87 -9.66 5.08
CA HIS A 12 -8.89 -8.87 4.34
C HIS A 12 -9.53 -7.62 3.71
N SER A 13 -9.82 -6.65 4.58
CA SER A 13 -10.54 -5.40 4.33
C SER A 13 -9.86 -4.21 5.01
N ALA A 14 -8.74 -4.44 5.69
CA ALA A 14 -7.90 -3.35 6.19
C ALA A 14 -7.37 -2.43 5.08
N SER A 15 -7.48 -2.88 3.82
CA SER A 15 -7.15 -2.16 2.59
C SER A 15 -8.38 -1.47 1.94
N THR A 16 -9.46 -1.24 2.69
CA THR A 16 -10.66 -0.53 2.20
C THR A 16 -11.02 0.67 3.07
N ALA A 17 -10.04 1.31 3.70
CA ALA A 17 -10.30 2.54 4.43
C ALA A 17 -10.68 3.66 3.43
N ASP A 18 -11.61 4.54 3.78
CA ASP A 18 -12.08 5.63 2.89
C ASP A 18 -10.93 6.49 2.33
N SER A 19 -9.87 6.67 3.12
CA SER A 19 -8.70 7.48 2.73
C SER A 19 -7.72 6.77 1.79
N GLU A 20 -7.86 5.47 1.60
CA GLU A 20 -6.82 4.63 1.02
C GLU A 20 -6.63 4.85 -0.47
N ASN A 21 -7.73 4.81 -1.22
CA ASN A 21 -7.69 5.05 -2.66
C ASN A 21 -7.07 6.41 -2.97
N TRP A 22 -7.41 7.44 -2.21
CA TRP A 22 -6.83 8.77 -2.39
C TRP A 22 -5.31 8.77 -2.17
N LYS A 23 -4.82 8.18 -1.07
CA LYS A 23 -3.37 8.10 -0.78
C LYS A 23 -2.60 7.33 -1.84
N LEU A 24 -3.16 6.21 -2.30
CA LEU A 24 -2.54 5.36 -3.31
C LEU A 24 -2.47 6.08 -4.66
N THR A 25 -3.57 6.70 -5.09
CA THR A 25 -3.61 7.46 -6.34
C THR A 25 -2.69 8.67 -6.29
N ASP A 26 -2.64 9.40 -5.18
CA ASP A 26 -1.74 10.55 -5.01
C ASP A 26 -0.26 10.15 -5.14
N LEU A 27 0.17 9.09 -4.45
CA LEU A 27 1.53 8.55 -4.56
C LEU A 27 1.85 8.07 -5.98
N PHE A 28 0.89 7.41 -6.64
CA PHE A 28 1.05 6.95 -8.01
C PHE A 28 1.25 8.12 -8.98
N CYS A 29 0.42 9.16 -8.87
CA CYS A 29 0.52 10.35 -9.71
C CYS A 29 1.84 11.11 -9.48
N ASP A 30 2.30 11.27 -8.23
CA ASP A 30 3.60 11.88 -7.92
C ASP A 30 4.75 11.07 -8.56
N ASN A 31 4.73 9.74 -8.43
CA ASN A 31 5.73 8.88 -9.05
C ASN A 31 5.68 8.89 -10.58
N LEU A 32 4.49 8.98 -11.19
CA LEU A 32 4.36 9.10 -12.64
C LEU A 32 5.01 10.38 -13.15
N LEU A 33 4.77 11.52 -12.49
CA LEU A 33 5.40 12.79 -12.84
C LEU A 33 6.93 12.72 -12.67
N ARG A 34 7.41 12.15 -11.55
CA ARG A 34 8.86 11.94 -11.31
C ARG A 34 9.50 11.08 -12.38
N TYR A 35 8.84 9.99 -12.79
CA TYR A 35 9.31 9.11 -13.85
C TYR A 35 9.48 9.86 -15.18
N LEU A 36 8.48 10.65 -15.57
CA LEU A 36 8.52 11.44 -16.80
C LEU A 36 9.62 12.51 -16.76
N ASP A 37 9.90 13.07 -15.58
CA ASP A 37 10.97 14.04 -15.35
C ASP A 37 12.37 13.40 -15.18
N GLY A 38 12.49 12.07 -15.20
CA GLY A 38 13.75 11.37 -14.93
C GLY A 38 14.25 11.50 -13.49
N LYS A 39 13.36 11.78 -12.54
CA LYS A 39 13.63 11.91 -11.11
C LYS A 39 13.45 10.58 -10.38
N ASP A 40 14.08 10.46 -9.22
CA ASP A 40 13.91 9.29 -8.35
C ASP A 40 12.46 9.15 -7.84
N LEU A 41 11.97 7.92 -7.89
CA LEU A 41 10.67 7.53 -7.38
C LEU A 41 10.69 7.42 -5.85
N ARG A 42 9.52 7.61 -5.24
CA ARG A 42 9.28 7.41 -3.82
C ARG A 42 8.83 5.99 -3.54
N ASN A 43 9.17 5.49 -2.35
CA ASN A 43 8.82 4.16 -1.88
C ASN A 43 9.27 3.03 -2.81
N VAL A 44 10.49 3.13 -3.34
CA VAL A 44 11.09 2.09 -4.19
C VAL A 44 11.46 0.88 -3.32
N LEU A 45 10.81 -0.26 -3.59
CA LEU A 45 11.12 -1.52 -2.93
C LEU A 45 12.54 -1.99 -3.27
N ASN A 46 13.36 -2.24 -2.26
CA ASN A 46 14.62 -2.94 -2.45
C ASN A 46 14.36 -4.44 -2.64
N LYS A 47 14.52 -4.94 -3.86
CA LYS A 47 14.24 -6.36 -4.19
C LYS A 47 15.20 -7.37 -3.54
N LYS A 48 16.36 -6.93 -3.01
CA LYS A 48 17.32 -7.81 -2.33
C LYS A 48 16.96 -8.00 -0.86
N THR A 49 16.56 -6.93 -0.19
CA THR A 49 16.27 -6.93 1.25
C THR A 49 14.77 -6.97 1.56
N LEU A 50 13.92 -6.72 0.56
CA LEU A 50 12.46 -6.60 0.66
C LEU A 50 12.00 -5.55 1.68
N TYR A 51 12.82 -4.50 1.85
CA TYR A 51 12.52 -3.29 2.63
C TYR A 51 12.46 -2.08 1.70
#